data_AF-A0A1C4PRJ9-F1
#
_entry.id   AF-A0A1C4PRJ9-F1
#
_cell.length_a   1.000
_cell.length_b   1.000
_cell.length_c   1.000
_cell.angle_alpha   90.00
_cell.angle_beta   90.00
_cell.angle_gamma   90.00
#
_symmetry.space_group_name_H-M   'P 1'
#
loop_
_entity.id
_entity.type
_entity.pdbx_description
1 polymer ?
#
loop_
_entity_poly.entity_id
_entity_poly.type
_entity_poly.pdbx_seq_one_letter_code
_entity_poly.pdbx_strand_id
1 'polypeptide(L)'
;SAPAHAHPAATPTASAPVDPDGEGTLREGDSGPEVADLQRRLLKIPNVYENGSTAGTYDATLTEAVARFQLWYGVRGDENGVYGDDTRQSLESRTGQG
;
A
#
# COMPACT_ATOMS: atom_id res chain seq x y z
N SER A 1 40.09 -22.04 -1.85
CA SER A 1 39.21 -21.47 -2.89
C SER A 1 37.86 -21.10 -2.30
N ALA A 2 37.28 -20.01 -2.81
CA ALA A 2 36.14 -19.22 -2.30
C ALA A 2 34.78 -19.96 -2.21
N PRO A 3 33.77 -19.41 -1.50
CA PRO A 3 32.47 -20.05 -1.28
C PRO A 3 31.51 -19.83 -2.47
N ALA A 4 30.70 -20.83 -2.79
CA ALA A 4 29.61 -20.69 -3.76
C ALA A 4 28.32 -20.34 -3.01
N HIS A 5 27.83 -19.12 -3.23
CA HIS A 5 26.47 -18.71 -2.88
C HIS A 5 25.46 -19.51 -3.69
N ALA A 6 24.48 -20.11 -3.02
CA ALA A 6 23.24 -20.55 -3.65
C ALA A 6 22.09 -19.97 -2.83
N HIS A 7 21.52 -18.87 -3.33
CA HIS A 7 20.22 -18.38 -2.87
C HIS A 7 19.15 -19.22 -3.60
N PRO A 8 18.33 -20.04 -2.93
CA PRO A 8 17.14 -20.57 -3.58
C PRO A 8 16.15 -19.42 -3.78
N ALA A 9 15.67 -19.30 -5.01
CA ALA A 9 14.69 -18.31 -5.44
C ALA A 9 13.44 -18.37 -4.56
N ALA A 10 13.17 -17.29 -3.84
CA ALA A 10 11.83 -17.04 -3.33
C ALA A 10 10.96 -16.67 -4.55
N THR A 11 10.19 -17.63 -5.04
CA THR A 11 8.98 -17.34 -5.79
C THR A 11 8.05 -16.54 -4.86
N PRO A 12 7.69 -15.27 -5.14
CA PRO A 12 6.50 -14.74 -4.52
C PRO A 12 5.33 -15.44 -5.21
N THR A 13 4.88 -16.55 -4.63
CA THR A 13 3.49 -16.97 -4.82
C THR A 13 2.67 -15.90 -4.13
N ALA A 14 2.38 -14.83 -4.86
CA ALA A 14 1.28 -13.94 -4.57
C ALA A 14 0.01 -14.78 -4.75
N SER A 15 -0.31 -15.58 -3.74
CA SER A 15 -1.69 -15.93 -3.47
C SER A 15 -2.34 -14.65 -3.00
N ALA A 16 -2.64 -13.74 -3.92
CA ALA A 16 -3.62 -12.71 -3.64
C ALA A 16 -4.93 -13.48 -3.38
N PRO A 17 -5.50 -13.44 -2.16
CA PRO A 17 -6.90 -13.78 -2.04
C PRO A 17 -7.65 -12.93 -3.07
N VAL A 18 -8.59 -13.53 -3.80
CA VAL A 18 -9.55 -12.74 -4.57
C VAL A 18 -10.37 -11.96 -3.55
N ASP A 19 -9.95 -10.74 -3.26
CA ASP A 19 -10.58 -9.88 -2.27
C ASP A 19 -12.04 -9.62 -2.70
N PRO A 20 -13.04 -9.94 -1.85
CA PRO A 20 -14.44 -9.64 -2.16
C PRO A 20 -14.73 -8.13 -2.24
N ASP A 21 -13.78 -7.31 -1.81
CA ASP A 21 -13.79 -5.84 -1.83
C ASP A 21 -13.28 -5.24 -3.15
N GLY A 22 -13.05 -6.07 -4.17
CA GLY A 22 -12.57 -5.67 -5.51
C GLY A 22 -11.09 -5.92 -5.72
N GLU A 23 -10.69 -6.14 -6.98
CA GLU A 23 -9.30 -6.40 -7.33
C GLU A 23 -8.38 -5.26 -6.87
N GLY A 24 -7.32 -5.63 -6.12
CA GLY A 24 -6.26 -4.72 -5.65
C GLY A 24 -6.60 -3.88 -4.42
N THR A 25 -7.74 -4.11 -3.74
CA THR A 25 -8.02 -3.45 -2.46
C THR A 25 -6.99 -3.88 -1.41
N LEU A 26 -6.39 -2.92 -0.71
CA LEU A 26 -5.39 -3.20 0.34
C LEU A 26 -5.89 -2.70 1.70
N ARG A 27 -5.73 -3.52 2.75
CA ARG A 27 -6.17 -3.27 4.12
C ARG A 27 -5.14 -3.77 5.15
N GLU A 28 -5.38 -3.47 6.42
CA GLU A 28 -4.51 -3.91 7.51
C GLU A 28 -4.27 -5.44 7.47
N GLY A 29 -3.01 -5.84 7.59
CA GLY A 29 -2.57 -7.23 7.48
C GLY A 29 -2.06 -7.63 6.10
N ASP A 30 -2.39 -6.89 5.04
CA ASP A 30 -1.85 -7.14 3.71
C ASP A 30 -0.36 -6.87 3.65
N SER A 31 0.33 -7.56 2.74
CA SER A 31 1.75 -7.37 2.51
C SER A 31 2.13 -7.68 1.08
N GLY A 32 3.08 -6.94 0.53
CA GLY A 32 3.55 -7.15 -0.83
C GLY A 32 4.00 -5.86 -1.54
N PRO A 33 4.34 -5.99 -2.84
CA PRO A 33 4.82 -4.87 -3.65
C PRO A 33 3.76 -3.78 -3.82
N GLU A 34 2.47 -4.13 -3.84
CA GLU A 34 1.36 -3.18 -3.96
C GLU A 34 1.26 -2.28 -2.72
N VAL A 35 1.44 -2.85 -1.53
CA VAL A 35 1.51 -2.08 -0.28
C VAL A 35 2.74 -1.17 -0.25
N ALA A 36 3.89 -1.65 -0.73
CA ALA A 36 5.11 -0.84 -0.81
C ALA A 36 4.95 0.32 -1.82
N ASP A 37 4.16 0.14 -2.87
CA ASP A 37 3.80 1.21 -3.80
C ASP A 37 2.89 2.25 -3.16
N LEU A 38 1.83 1.82 -2.48
CA LEU A 38 0.96 2.67 -1.67
C LEU A 38 1.77 3.52 -0.68
N GLN A 39 2.66 2.89 0.10
CA GLN A 39 3.54 3.57 1.05
C GLN A 39 4.41 4.64 0.38
N ARG A 40 5.05 4.32 -0.75
CA ARG A 40 5.85 5.28 -1.53
C ARG A 40 5.03 6.45 -2.06
N ARG A 41 3.77 6.23 -2.43
CA ARG A 41 2.87 7.29 -2.88
C ARG A 41 2.42 8.19 -1.73
N LEU A 42 2.02 7.62 -0.60
CA LEU A 42 1.64 8.40 0.58
C LEU A 42 2.79 9.25 1.13
N LEU A 43 4.04 8.81 0.99
CA LEU A 43 5.23 9.61 1.32
C LEU A 43 5.37 10.87 0.46
N LYS A 44 4.79 10.90 -0.75
CA LYS A 44 4.75 12.11 -1.59
C LYS A 44 3.68 13.11 -1.11
N ILE A 45 2.77 12.69 -0.23
CA ILE A 45 1.73 13.55 0.32
C ILE A 45 2.20 14.15 1.65
N PRO A 46 2.35 15.48 1.74
CA PRO A 46 2.88 16.12 2.94
C PRO A 46 1.94 15.91 4.14
N ASN A 47 2.52 15.63 5.31
CA ASN A 47 1.82 15.42 6.59
C ASN A 47 0.87 14.21 6.67
N VAL A 48 0.87 13.32 5.67
CA VAL A 48 -0.01 12.13 5.66
C VAL A 48 0.69 10.89 6.22
N TYR A 49 1.84 10.53 5.64
CA TYR A 49 2.63 9.34 6.00
C TYR A 49 4.11 9.68 6.19
N GLU A 50 4.38 10.82 6.85
CA GLU A 50 5.73 11.29 7.07
C GLU A 50 6.57 10.27 7.84
N ASN A 51 7.78 10.01 7.35
CA ASN A 51 8.71 9.05 7.94
C ASN A 51 8.13 7.61 8.05
N GLY A 52 7.09 7.31 7.27
CA GLY A 52 6.49 5.99 7.15
C GLY A 52 7.42 4.99 6.47
N SER A 53 7.21 3.70 6.78
CA SER A 53 7.98 2.61 6.20
C SER A 53 7.54 2.33 4.76
N THR A 54 8.45 1.80 3.93
CA THR A 54 8.10 1.24 2.60
C THR A 54 8.39 -0.26 2.54
N ALA A 55 8.30 -0.95 3.68
CA ALA A 55 8.59 -2.38 3.79
C ALA A 55 7.57 -3.28 3.08
N GLY A 56 6.45 -2.71 2.61
CA GLY A 56 5.39 -3.45 1.96
C GLY A 56 4.51 -4.22 2.94
N THR A 57 4.30 -3.69 4.14
CA THR A 57 3.38 -4.24 5.14
C THR A 57 2.33 -3.20 5.47
N TYR A 58 1.06 -3.61 5.46
CA TYR A 58 -0.07 -2.75 5.78
C TYR A 58 -0.33 -2.83 7.27
N ASP A 59 0.48 -2.10 8.03
CA ASP A 59 0.36 -2.02 9.48
C ASP A 59 -0.57 -0.88 9.92
N ALA A 60 -0.89 -0.81 11.22
CA ALA A 60 -1.75 0.21 11.79
C ALA A 60 -1.31 1.64 11.47
N THR A 61 0.00 1.91 11.31
CA THR A 61 0.50 3.23 10.90
C THR A 61 0.07 3.58 9.48
N LEU A 62 0.06 2.58 8.58
CA LEU A 62 -0.39 2.76 7.21
C LEU A 62 -1.92 2.93 7.16
N THR A 63 -2.67 2.16 7.96
CA THR A 63 -4.12 2.31 8.13
C THR A 63 -4.48 3.75 8.54
N GLU A 64 -3.82 4.28 9.56
CA GLU A 64 -4.04 5.65 10.05
C GLU A 64 -3.68 6.70 8.99
N ALA A 65 -2.65 6.47 8.19
CA ALA A 65 -2.25 7.37 7.12
C ALA A 65 -3.26 7.38 5.96
N VAL A 66 -3.78 6.22 5.59
CA VAL A 66 -4.85 6.10 4.58
C VAL A 66 -6.13 6.76 5.08
N ALA A 67 -6.53 6.51 6.32
CA ALA A 67 -7.67 7.19 6.95
C ALA A 67 -7.51 8.71 6.95
N ARG A 68 -6.33 9.21 7.32
CA ARG A 68 -6.01 10.65 7.30
C ARG A 68 -6.09 11.23 5.89
N PHE A 69 -5.53 10.53 4.91
CA PHE A 69 -5.61 10.92 3.51
C PHE A 69 -7.07 11.01 3.05
N GLN A 70 -7.87 9.98 3.30
CA GLN A 70 -9.29 9.95 2.92
C GLN A 70 -10.05 11.11 3.54
N LEU A 71 -9.84 11.38 4.84
CA LEU A 71 -10.46 12.48 5.55
C LEU A 71 -10.09 13.86 4.96
N TRP A 72 -8.80 14.11 4.74
CA TRP A 72 -8.31 15.41 4.28
C TRP A 72 -8.70 15.73 2.84
N TYR A 73 -8.75 14.71 1.99
CA TYR A 73 -9.06 14.86 0.58
C TYR A 73 -10.51 14.53 0.23
N GLY A 74 -11.34 14.26 1.23
CA GLY A 74 -12.77 14.03 1.06
C GLY A 74 -13.11 12.77 0.25
N VAL A 75 -12.26 11.74 0.32
CA VAL A 75 -12.52 10.45 -0.32
C VAL A 75 -13.68 9.78 0.41
N ARG A 76 -14.66 9.30 -0.35
CA ARG A 76 -15.86 8.58 0.12
C ARG A 76 -16.02 7.35 -0.76
N GLY A 77 -16.64 6.30 -0.23
CA GLY A 77 -16.87 5.05 -0.97
C GLY A 77 -16.10 3.89 -0.35
N ASP A 78 -14.83 4.12 -0.02
CA ASP A 78 -14.01 3.14 0.71
C ASP A 78 -14.23 3.18 2.22
N GLU A 79 -13.96 2.06 2.88
CA GLU A 79 -13.85 1.98 4.33
C GLU A 79 -12.65 2.80 4.83
N ASN A 80 -12.79 3.37 6.04
CA ASN A 80 -11.77 4.23 6.62
C ASN A 80 -10.48 3.45 6.89
N GLY A 81 -9.37 3.90 6.30
CA GLY A 81 -8.09 3.20 6.39
C GLY A 81 -7.98 1.99 5.45
N VAL A 82 -8.90 1.82 4.50
CA VAL A 82 -8.81 0.82 3.42
C VAL A 82 -8.45 1.51 2.11
N TYR A 83 -7.45 1.00 1.41
CA TYR A 83 -7.05 1.49 0.10
C TYR A 83 -7.81 0.75 -1.00
N GLY A 84 -9.06 1.17 -1.23
CA GLY A 84 -9.89 0.71 -2.34
C GLY A 84 -9.82 1.65 -3.56
N ASP A 85 -10.78 1.52 -4.47
CA ASP A 85 -10.71 2.14 -5.80
C ASP A 85 -10.82 3.68 -5.74
N ASP A 86 -11.71 4.22 -4.91
CA ASP A 86 -11.88 5.68 -4.74
C ASP A 86 -10.60 6.32 -4.16
N THR A 87 -10.00 5.68 -3.16
CA THR A 87 -8.76 6.12 -2.51
C THR A 87 -7.59 6.01 -3.47
N ARG A 88 -7.52 4.93 -4.25
CA ARG A 88 -6.52 4.72 -5.31
C ARG A 88 -6.58 5.81 -6.36
N GLN A 89 -7.75 6.03 -6.96
CA GLN A 89 -7.94 7.07 -7.97
C GLN A 89 -7.54 8.46 -7.44
N SER A 90 -7.95 8.76 -6.21
CA SER A 90 -7.64 10.01 -5.53
C SER A 90 -6.12 10.16 -5.31
N LEU A 91 -5.45 9.15 -4.75
CA LEU A 91 -4.02 9.20 -4.48
C LEU A 91 -3.19 9.31 -5.78
N GLU A 92 -3.53 8.49 -6.78
CA GLU A 92 -2.87 8.45 -8.10
C GLU A 92 -2.93 9.78 -8.85
N SER A 93 -4.09 10.42 -8.84
CA SER A 93 -4.28 11.73 -9.47
C SER A 93 -3.36 12.81 -8.88
N ARG A 94 -2.87 12.62 -7.65
CA ARG A 94 -1.99 13.57 -6.94
C ARG A 94 -0.51 13.20 -7.05
N THR A 95 -0.19 11.92 -7.14
CA THR A 95 1.20 11.43 -7.15
C THR A 95 1.73 11.11 -8.55
N GLY A 96 0.87 11.22 -9.57
CA GLY A 96 1.11 10.74 -10.92
C GLY A 96 0.90 9.22 -11.02
N GLN A 97 0.45 8.77 -12.19
CA GLN A 97 0.54 7.37 -12.57
C GLN A 97 2.03 7.09 -12.83
N GLY A 98 2.68 6.38 -11.92
CA GLY A 98 4.07 5.93 -12.11
C GLY A 98 4.19 4.92 -13.24
#